data_AF-A0A6B1DIP9-F1
#
_entry.id   AF-A0A6B1DIP9-F1
#
_cell.length_a   1.000
_cell.length_b   1.000
_cell.length_c   1.000
_cell.angle_alpha   90.00
_cell.angle_beta   90.00
_cell.angle_gamma   90.00
#
_symmetry.space_group_name_H-M   'P 1'
#
loop_
_entity.id
_entity.type
_entity.pdbx_description
1 polymer ?
#
loop_
_entity_poly.entity_id
_entity_poly.type
_entity_poly.pdbx_seq_one_letter_code
_entity_poly.pdbx_strand_id
1 'polypeptide(L)'
;MAEASIRSESIPVDLLNPGQVFACLGFLEAADILLGGAAGGFDWKDSEPSQRADTRFRLQAAGDRSPFARVLEFLARAETRAVAPADWRPKKAPKTVAEKAKLERQEASETFPGPCPDTNAALPIRLFEQDGGSVVLSHWADESSRSKFKLYAGNRSALDIADAMLGRRDQLRERRSRGKLRGPVARGVAQLWRERKSELVEQPFSVLTPLGGSFNLDPRGGWTALDAGYSPNDHHHRVEGSPVLEVLAAWGLEHARPDEFGTRRVLYAAWQGTMPPILARAAISGKLDTLPQRRFSFKLKMTGKNKIVTFAREETQP
;
A
#
# COMPACT_ATOMS: atom_id res chain seq x y z
N MET A 1 2.97 -37.92 -9.29
CA MET A 1 2.63 -36.49 -9.12
C MET A 1 3.96 -35.76 -8.99
N ALA A 2 4.27 -34.83 -9.88
CA ALA A 2 5.48 -34.02 -9.75
C ALA A 2 5.32 -33.08 -8.54
N GLU A 3 6.33 -33.02 -7.67
CA GLU A 3 6.39 -32.03 -6.59
C GLU A 3 6.29 -30.63 -7.21
N ALA A 4 5.31 -29.84 -6.78
CA ALA A 4 5.23 -28.45 -7.20
C ALA A 4 6.45 -27.71 -6.64
N SER A 5 7.28 -27.14 -7.52
CA SER A 5 8.43 -26.33 -7.11
C SER A 5 7.95 -25.17 -6.23
N ILE A 6 8.62 -24.93 -5.11
CA ILE A 6 8.37 -23.80 -4.21
C ILE A 6 9.61 -22.92 -4.20
N ARG A 7 9.44 -21.63 -4.48
CA ARG A 7 10.51 -20.63 -4.41
C ARG A 7 10.34 -19.81 -3.13
N SER A 8 11.42 -19.66 -2.37
CA SER A 8 11.47 -18.84 -1.14
C SER A 8 12.53 -17.76 -1.26
N GLU A 9 12.19 -16.52 -0.91
CA GLU A 9 13.09 -15.36 -0.92
C GLU A 9 12.80 -14.44 0.26
N SER A 10 13.61 -13.40 0.46
CA SER A 10 13.37 -12.43 1.53
C SER A 10 13.85 -11.02 1.18
N ILE A 11 13.17 -10.01 1.74
CA ILE A 11 13.50 -8.59 1.59
C ILE A 11 13.74 -7.95 2.97
N PRO A 12 14.55 -6.88 3.05
CA PRO A 12 14.72 -6.13 4.30
C PRO A 12 13.41 -5.41 4.68
N VAL A 13 13.13 -5.32 5.99
CA VAL A 13 11.94 -4.67 6.53
C VAL A 13 12.26 -3.95 7.84
N ASP A 14 11.75 -2.73 7.99
CA ASP A 14 11.76 -1.98 9.24
C ASP A 14 10.42 -2.20 9.97
N LEU A 15 10.45 -2.95 11.08
CA LEU A 15 9.27 -3.22 11.89
C LEU A 15 8.74 -1.98 12.61
N LEU A 16 9.49 -0.87 12.70
CA LEU A 16 8.99 0.41 13.22
C LEU A 16 8.26 1.22 12.16
N ASN A 17 8.33 0.81 10.89
CA ASN A 17 7.56 1.39 9.81
C ASN A 17 6.29 0.54 9.55
N PRO A 18 5.10 0.92 10.09
CA PRO A 18 3.88 0.15 9.91
C PRO A 18 3.52 -0.05 8.43
N GLY A 19 3.84 0.93 7.57
CA GLY A 19 3.64 0.83 6.13
C GLY A 19 4.40 -0.33 5.50
N GLN A 20 5.64 -0.57 5.92
CA GLN A 20 6.41 -1.71 5.41
C GLN A 20 5.82 -3.04 5.88
N VAL A 21 5.40 -3.13 7.14
CA VAL A 21 4.78 -4.35 7.68
C VAL A 21 3.47 -4.67 6.94
N PHE A 22 2.61 -3.67 6.72
CA PHE A 22 1.40 -3.85 5.92
C PHE A 22 1.71 -4.19 4.46
N ALA A 23 2.77 -3.62 3.89
CA ALA A 23 3.21 -3.96 2.54
C ALA A 23 3.75 -5.39 2.42
N CYS A 24 4.36 -5.94 3.46
CA CYS A 24 4.72 -7.35 3.53
C CYS A 24 3.48 -8.25 3.47
N LEU A 25 2.39 -7.89 4.16
CA LEU A 25 1.10 -8.59 3.99
C LEU A 25 0.58 -8.42 2.56
N GLY A 26 0.68 -7.23 1.98
CA GLY A 26 0.33 -7.01 0.58
C GLY A 26 1.10 -7.91 -0.39
N PHE A 27 2.41 -8.09 -0.18
CA PHE A 27 3.21 -9.04 -0.95
C PHE A 27 2.72 -10.48 -0.79
N LEU A 28 2.41 -10.90 0.44
CA LEU A 28 1.90 -12.24 0.73
C LEU A 28 0.56 -12.49 0.03
N GLU A 29 -0.40 -11.57 0.15
CA GLU A 29 -1.71 -11.66 -0.51
C GLU A 29 -1.57 -11.67 -2.04
N ALA A 30 -0.74 -10.78 -2.58
CA ALA A 30 -0.51 -10.70 -4.02
C ALA A 30 0.17 -11.95 -4.57
N ALA A 31 1.16 -12.50 -3.86
CA ALA A 31 1.83 -13.72 -4.27
C ALA A 31 0.87 -14.91 -4.24
N ASP A 32 0.00 -15.01 -3.24
CA ASP A 32 -1.00 -16.10 -3.18
C ASP A 32 -1.99 -16.02 -4.36
N ILE A 33 -2.45 -14.82 -4.70
CA ILE A 33 -3.35 -14.61 -5.85
C ILE A 33 -2.65 -14.92 -7.18
N LEU A 34 -1.38 -14.55 -7.34
CA LEU A 34 -0.68 -14.63 -8.63
C LEU A 34 0.04 -15.96 -8.87
N LEU A 35 0.47 -16.63 -7.81
CA LEU A 35 1.30 -17.84 -7.87
C LEU A 35 0.66 -19.03 -7.14
N GLY A 36 -0.19 -18.77 -6.14
CA GLY A 36 -0.78 -19.81 -5.29
C GLY A 36 0.17 -20.38 -4.25
N GLY A 37 -0.40 -20.86 -3.15
CA GLY A 37 0.34 -21.56 -2.10
C GLY A 37 1.35 -20.67 -1.39
N ALA A 38 1.07 -19.38 -1.26
CA ALA A 38 2.02 -18.46 -0.65
C ALA A 38 2.03 -18.60 0.88
N ALA A 39 3.19 -18.42 1.48
CA ALA A 39 3.32 -18.24 2.92
C ALA A 39 4.39 -17.19 3.22
N GLY A 40 4.16 -16.40 4.26
CA GLY A 40 5.04 -15.28 4.59
C GLY A 40 5.23 -15.14 6.09
N GLY A 41 6.35 -14.54 6.47
CA GLY A 41 6.69 -14.35 7.87
C GLY A 41 7.87 -13.42 8.07
N PHE A 42 7.96 -12.85 9.26
CA PHE A 42 9.07 -12.01 9.62
C PHE A 42 10.17 -12.86 10.26
N ASP A 43 11.40 -12.45 10.00
CA ASP A 43 12.61 -13.04 10.53
C ASP A 43 13.42 -11.92 11.14
N TRP A 44 13.32 -11.81 12.46
CA TRP A 44 14.26 -11.06 13.26
C TRP A 44 15.13 -12.10 13.97
N LYS A 45 16.44 -11.94 13.88
CA LYS A 45 17.34 -12.63 14.81
C LYS A 45 17.18 -11.95 16.18
N ASP A 46 17.32 -12.71 17.26
CA ASP A 46 17.51 -12.17 18.62
C ASP A 46 18.90 -11.53 18.76
N SER A 47 19.24 -10.68 17.80
CA SER A 47 20.48 -9.97 17.75
C SER A 47 20.36 -8.68 18.56
N GLU A 48 21.43 -8.35 19.27
CA GLU A 48 21.64 -7.16 20.11
C GLU A 48 20.92 -5.90 19.58
N PRO A 49 20.49 -4.95 20.44
CA PRO A 49 19.76 -3.75 20.03
C PRO A 49 20.40 -2.93 18.88
N SER A 50 21.71 -3.04 18.70
CA SER A 50 22.49 -2.43 17.60
C SER A 50 22.34 -3.13 16.24
N GLN A 51 21.80 -4.34 16.18
CA GLN A 51 21.62 -5.18 14.99
C GLN A 51 20.16 -5.30 14.52
N ARG A 52 19.24 -4.47 15.07
CA ARG A 52 17.82 -4.35 14.62
C ARG A 52 17.66 -4.14 13.09
N ALA A 53 18.72 -3.73 12.40
CA ALA A 53 18.77 -3.50 10.96
C ALA A 53 18.70 -4.76 10.08
N ASP A 54 18.87 -5.98 10.63
CA ASP A 54 18.86 -7.24 9.84
C ASP A 54 17.48 -7.92 9.80
N THR A 55 16.39 -7.22 10.18
CA THR A 55 15.06 -7.82 10.09
C THR A 55 14.65 -8.00 8.62
N ARG A 56 14.17 -9.20 8.28
CA ARG A 56 13.72 -9.55 6.93
C ARG A 56 12.29 -10.06 6.93
N PHE A 57 11.60 -9.87 5.81
CA PHE A 57 10.35 -10.56 5.52
C PHE A 57 10.63 -11.68 4.53
N ARG A 58 10.35 -12.92 4.92
CA ARG A 58 10.46 -14.10 4.07
C ARG A 58 9.13 -14.38 3.38
N LEU A 59 9.18 -14.70 2.11
CA LEU A 59 8.01 -15.04 1.29
C LEU A 59 8.33 -16.27 0.44
N GLN A 60 7.47 -17.28 0.52
CA GLN A 60 7.48 -18.45 -0.33
C GLN A 60 6.18 -18.53 -1.14
N ALA A 61 6.24 -19.06 -2.36
CA ALA A 61 5.08 -19.33 -3.20
C ALA A 61 5.40 -20.43 -4.22
N ALA A 62 4.37 -20.98 -4.88
CA ALA A 62 4.55 -21.97 -5.93
C ALA A 62 5.25 -21.39 -7.17
N GLY A 63 5.98 -22.26 -7.87
CA GLY A 63 6.75 -21.93 -9.08
C GLY A 63 8.25 -21.77 -8.83
N ASP A 64 8.98 -21.47 -9.91
CA ASP A 64 10.44 -21.26 -9.93
C ASP A 64 10.83 -19.77 -9.88
N ARG A 65 9.89 -18.87 -10.15
CA ARG A 65 10.09 -17.43 -10.19
C ARG A 65 10.13 -16.82 -8.80
N SER A 66 10.93 -15.76 -8.64
CA SER A 66 10.90 -14.90 -7.44
C SER A 66 9.49 -14.37 -7.17
N PRO A 67 8.90 -14.61 -5.99
CA PRO A 67 7.56 -14.12 -5.67
C PRO A 67 7.50 -12.59 -5.62
N PHE A 68 8.56 -11.93 -5.10
CA PHE A 68 8.65 -10.47 -5.10
C PHE A 68 8.70 -9.91 -6.53
N ALA A 69 9.55 -10.48 -7.39
CA ALA A 69 9.65 -10.04 -8.78
C ALA A 69 8.33 -10.23 -9.55
N ARG A 70 7.59 -11.32 -9.31
CA ARG A 70 6.29 -11.56 -9.97
C ARG A 70 5.25 -10.52 -9.56
N VAL A 71 5.16 -10.19 -8.26
CA VAL A 71 4.24 -9.17 -7.74
C VAL A 71 4.61 -7.78 -8.27
N LEU A 72 5.89 -7.43 -8.27
CA LEU A 72 6.36 -6.15 -8.81
C LEU A 72 6.13 -6.02 -10.33
N GLU A 73 6.32 -7.11 -11.08
CA GLU A 73 5.98 -7.17 -12.50
C GLU A 73 4.47 -6.96 -12.73
N PHE A 74 3.63 -7.62 -11.92
CA PHE A 74 2.18 -7.40 -11.94
C PHE A 74 1.86 -5.92 -11.74
N LEU A 75 2.36 -5.30 -10.66
CA LEU A 75 2.10 -3.87 -10.41
C LEU A 75 2.63 -2.97 -11.54
N ALA A 76 3.77 -3.30 -12.13
CA ALA A 76 4.33 -2.56 -13.26
C ALA A 76 3.47 -2.64 -14.53
N ARG A 77 2.61 -3.66 -14.66
CA ARG A 77 1.70 -3.89 -15.80
C ARG A 77 0.23 -3.65 -15.48
N ALA A 78 -0.12 -3.61 -14.20
CA ALA A 78 -1.51 -3.50 -13.75
C ALA A 78 -2.18 -2.23 -14.28
N GLU A 79 -3.41 -2.42 -14.71
CA GLU A 79 -4.38 -1.36 -14.96
C GLU A 79 -5.19 -1.10 -13.69
N THR A 80 -5.71 0.12 -13.57
CA THR A 80 -6.59 0.52 -12.47
C THR A 80 -7.96 0.90 -13.01
N ARG A 81 -9.03 0.40 -12.39
CA ARG A 81 -10.40 0.89 -12.58
C ARG A 81 -11.00 1.30 -11.24
N ALA A 82 -11.88 2.29 -11.25
CA ALA A 82 -12.70 2.58 -10.07
C ALA A 82 -13.93 1.67 -10.07
N VAL A 83 -14.25 1.09 -8.93
CA VAL A 83 -15.41 0.21 -8.78
C VAL A 83 -16.56 1.03 -8.20
N ALA A 84 -17.71 1.02 -8.87
CA ALA A 84 -18.90 1.74 -8.44
C ALA A 84 -20.14 0.83 -8.44
N PRO A 85 -21.17 1.11 -7.60
CA PRO A 85 -22.46 0.46 -7.75
C PRO A 85 -23.01 0.63 -9.18
N ALA A 86 -23.76 -0.35 -9.71
CA ALA A 86 -24.23 -0.33 -11.11
C ALA A 86 -24.94 0.97 -11.52
N ASP A 87 -25.82 1.50 -10.66
CA ASP A 87 -26.59 2.72 -10.92
C ASP A 87 -25.92 3.99 -10.39
N TRP A 88 -24.66 3.89 -9.96
CA TRP A 88 -23.95 5.01 -9.36
C TRP A 88 -23.67 6.10 -10.38
N ARG A 89 -23.97 7.35 -10.01
CA ARG A 89 -23.58 8.54 -10.77
C ARG A 89 -23.07 9.62 -9.82
N PRO A 90 -22.04 10.39 -10.21
CA PRO A 90 -21.59 11.50 -9.38
C PRO A 90 -22.69 12.57 -9.26
N LYS A 91 -22.95 13.08 -8.05
CA LYS A 91 -23.92 14.18 -7.82
C LYS A 91 -23.65 15.43 -8.66
N LYS A 92 -22.39 15.64 -9.06
CA LYS A 92 -21.97 16.75 -9.93
C LYS A 92 -21.51 16.19 -11.26
N ALA A 93 -22.05 16.74 -12.35
CA ALA A 93 -21.62 16.38 -13.70
C ALA A 93 -20.12 16.70 -13.89
N PRO A 94 -19.37 15.84 -14.60
CA PRO A 94 -17.96 16.09 -14.90
C PRO A 94 -17.81 17.36 -15.73
N LYS A 95 -16.97 18.30 -15.29
CA LYS A 95 -16.78 19.61 -15.93
C LYS A 95 -15.61 19.62 -16.90
N THR A 96 -14.71 18.66 -16.80
CA THR A 96 -13.48 18.58 -17.59
C THR A 96 -13.39 17.26 -18.37
N VAL A 97 -12.63 17.26 -19.47
CA VAL A 97 -12.33 16.04 -20.25
C VAL A 97 -11.69 14.97 -19.36
N ALA A 98 -10.80 15.37 -18.45
CA ALA A 98 -10.16 14.45 -17.51
C ALA A 98 -11.15 13.79 -16.54
N GLU A 99 -12.16 14.54 -16.06
CA GLU A 99 -13.21 13.97 -15.21
C GLU A 99 -14.14 13.02 -15.98
N LYS A 100 -14.41 13.29 -17.27
CA LYS A 100 -15.19 12.38 -18.13
C LYS A 100 -14.44 11.07 -18.39
N ALA A 101 -13.19 11.14 -18.83
CA ALA A 101 -12.35 9.96 -19.07
C ALA A 101 -12.18 9.10 -17.81
N LYS A 102 -12.19 9.73 -16.63
CA LYS A 102 -12.17 9.00 -15.35
C LYS A 102 -13.47 8.23 -15.09
N LEU A 103 -14.61 8.80 -15.44
CA LEU A 103 -15.91 8.14 -15.33
C LEU A 103 -16.00 6.94 -16.28
N GLU A 104 -15.39 7.03 -17.46
CA GLU A 104 -15.31 5.92 -18.43
C GLU A 104 -14.41 4.77 -17.94
N ARG A 105 -13.46 5.04 -17.03
CA ARG A 105 -12.63 4.03 -16.37
C ARG A 105 -13.27 3.44 -15.10
N GLN A 106 -14.59 3.53 -15.00
CA GLN A 106 -15.37 2.90 -13.95
C GLN A 106 -15.88 1.54 -14.40
N GLU A 107 -15.90 0.61 -13.46
CA GLU A 107 -16.62 -0.64 -13.61
C GLU A 107 -17.81 -0.67 -12.66
N ALA A 108 -18.93 -1.17 -13.17
CA ALA A 108 -20.10 -1.46 -12.36
C ALA A 108 -19.86 -2.72 -11.53
N SER A 109 -20.28 -2.69 -10.28
CA SER A 109 -20.30 -3.85 -9.39
C SER A 109 -21.70 -4.02 -8.84
N GLU A 110 -22.21 -5.25 -8.90
CA GLU A 110 -23.50 -5.64 -8.31
C GLU A 110 -23.43 -5.62 -6.78
N THR A 111 -22.29 -6.04 -6.23
CA THR A 111 -22.02 -6.00 -4.79
C THR A 111 -21.11 -4.83 -4.45
N PHE A 112 -21.51 -3.98 -3.51
CA PHE A 112 -20.70 -2.86 -3.03
C PHE A 112 -20.49 -2.95 -1.51
N PRO A 113 -19.27 -2.73 -0.99
CA PRO A 113 -18.91 -3.00 0.40
C PRO A 113 -19.50 -2.02 1.44
N GLY A 114 -20.36 -1.10 1.00
CA GLY A 114 -20.95 -0.06 1.84
C GLY A 114 -22.12 0.64 1.15
N PRO A 115 -22.60 1.78 1.67
CA PRO A 115 -23.59 2.60 1.01
C PRO A 115 -22.98 3.28 -0.22
N CYS A 116 -23.88 3.62 -1.14
CA CYS A 116 -23.57 4.36 -2.36
C CYS A 116 -22.81 5.66 -2.03
N PRO A 117 -21.56 5.85 -2.47
CA PRO A 117 -20.76 6.99 -2.07
C PRO A 117 -21.20 8.27 -2.79
N ASP A 118 -21.13 9.43 -2.14
CA ASP A 118 -21.52 10.69 -2.77
C ASP A 118 -20.54 11.18 -3.86
N THR A 119 -19.29 10.71 -3.82
CA THR A 119 -18.21 11.20 -4.67
C THR A 119 -17.25 10.08 -5.10
N ASN A 120 -16.56 10.32 -6.22
CA ASN A 120 -15.46 9.47 -6.70
C ASN A 120 -14.32 9.28 -5.68
N ALA A 121 -14.21 10.15 -4.67
CA ALA A 121 -13.13 10.08 -3.68
C ALA A 121 -13.24 8.88 -2.72
N ALA A 122 -14.40 8.23 -2.68
CA ALA A 122 -14.65 7.07 -1.81
C ALA A 122 -14.80 5.75 -2.58
N LEU A 123 -14.76 5.76 -3.92
CA LEU A 123 -14.87 4.53 -4.70
C LEU A 123 -13.66 3.61 -4.44
N PRO A 124 -13.89 2.30 -4.24
CA PRO A 124 -12.86 1.27 -4.34
C PRO A 124 -12.15 1.30 -5.68
N ILE A 125 -11.03 0.59 -5.77
CA ILE A 125 -10.31 0.39 -7.03
C ILE A 125 -10.07 -1.09 -7.27
N ARG A 126 -10.09 -1.49 -8.54
CA ARG A 126 -9.59 -2.78 -8.99
C ARG A 126 -8.22 -2.58 -9.61
N LEU A 127 -7.25 -3.38 -9.18
CA LEU A 127 -6.00 -3.61 -9.88
C LEU A 127 -6.14 -4.92 -10.66
N PHE A 128 -5.78 -4.93 -11.93
CA PHE A 128 -5.86 -6.14 -12.76
C PHE A 128 -4.85 -6.13 -13.91
N GLU A 129 -4.53 -7.33 -14.39
CA GLU A 129 -3.77 -7.61 -15.61
C GLU A 129 -4.72 -8.38 -16.54
N GLN A 130 -4.73 -8.09 -17.86
CA GLN A 130 -5.75 -8.60 -18.79
C GLN A 130 -5.90 -10.14 -18.77
N ASP A 131 -4.79 -10.86 -18.65
CA ASP A 131 -4.73 -12.32 -18.59
C ASP A 131 -4.19 -12.82 -17.23
N GLY A 132 -4.30 -12.00 -16.18
CA GLY A 132 -3.61 -12.23 -14.92
C GLY A 132 -4.51 -12.11 -13.68
N GLY A 133 -3.86 -11.88 -12.53
CA GLY A 133 -4.55 -11.70 -11.27
C GLY A 133 -5.36 -10.40 -11.22
N SER A 134 -6.36 -10.38 -10.35
CA SER A 134 -7.12 -9.18 -10.03
C SER A 134 -7.33 -9.08 -8.54
N VAL A 135 -7.30 -7.85 -8.02
CA VAL A 135 -7.68 -7.55 -6.64
C VAL A 135 -8.52 -6.29 -6.60
N VAL A 136 -9.54 -6.30 -5.74
CA VAL A 136 -10.29 -5.10 -5.39
C VAL A 136 -9.78 -4.59 -4.04
N LEU A 137 -9.40 -3.31 -4.00
CA LEU A 137 -9.02 -2.59 -2.80
C LEU A 137 -10.16 -1.69 -2.39
N SER A 138 -10.76 -2.00 -1.24
CA SER A 138 -12.04 -1.48 -0.80
C SER A 138 -12.15 -1.18 0.69
N HIS A 139 -11.14 -1.51 1.51
CA HIS A 139 -11.21 -1.31 2.97
C HIS A 139 -11.62 0.11 3.40
N TRP A 140 -11.32 1.16 2.62
CA TRP A 140 -11.78 2.54 2.92
C TRP A 140 -13.26 2.81 2.64
N ALA A 141 -13.94 1.90 1.95
CA ALA A 141 -15.37 1.90 1.66
C ALA A 141 -16.13 0.84 2.48
N ASP A 142 -15.43 -0.03 3.20
CA ASP A 142 -16.00 -1.05 4.08
C ASP A 142 -16.73 -0.39 5.26
N GLU A 143 -18.05 -0.58 5.36
CA GLU A 143 -18.87 -0.09 6.48
C GLU A 143 -19.23 -1.17 7.50
N SER A 144 -18.54 -2.30 7.47
CA SER A 144 -18.60 -3.24 8.59
C SER A 144 -18.03 -2.60 9.88
N SER A 145 -17.98 -3.37 10.96
CA SER A 145 -17.32 -2.97 12.21
C SER A 145 -15.80 -2.76 12.08
N ARG A 146 -15.23 -2.98 10.90
CA ARG A 146 -13.80 -2.86 10.62
C ARG A 146 -13.42 -1.39 10.48
N SER A 147 -12.23 -1.03 10.98
CA SER A 147 -11.71 0.30 10.71
C SER A 147 -11.43 0.47 9.23
N LYS A 148 -11.98 1.55 8.66
CA LYS A 148 -11.82 1.89 7.24
C LYS A 148 -10.37 2.17 6.85
N PHE A 149 -9.49 2.53 7.79
CA PHE A 149 -8.12 2.99 7.51
C PHE A 149 -7.99 3.99 6.36
N LYS A 150 -9.03 4.80 6.10
CA LYS A 150 -8.99 5.83 5.05
C LYS A 150 -8.17 7.01 5.53
N LEU A 151 -6.95 7.13 5.03
CA LEU A 151 -6.01 8.17 5.48
C LEU A 151 -5.98 9.41 4.58
N TYR A 152 -6.40 9.30 3.33
CA TYR A 152 -6.49 10.42 2.40
C TYR A 152 -7.86 11.11 2.46
N ALA A 153 -7.87 12.42 2.22
CA ALA A 153 -9.07 13.25 2.25
C ALA A 153 -9.14 14.24 1.07
N GLY A 154 -10.26 14.97 1.01
CA GLY A 154 -10.54 15.99 0.00
C GLY A 154 -10.96 15.40 -1.34
N ASN A 155 -10.61 16.10 -2.43
CA ASN A 155 -10.97 15.69 -3.80
C ASN A 155 -10.06 14.61 -4.38
N ARG A 156 -9.20 13.99 -3.56
CA ARG A 156 -8.32 12.90 -3.99
C ARG A 156 -9.10 11.59 -4.03
N SER A 157 -9.04 10.86 -5.13
CA SER A 157 -9.58 9.51 -5.22
C SER A 157 -8.49 8.44 -5.15
N ALA A 158 -8.87 7.24 -4.71
CA ALA A 158 -7.98 6.08 -4.74
C ALA A 158 -7.47 5.79 -6.16
N LEU A 159 -8.32 5.99 -7.19
CA LEU A 159 -7.93 5.83 -8.60
C LEU A 159 -6.78 6.77 -8.99
N ASP A 160 -6.88 8.07 -8.65
CA ASP A 160 -5.81 9.03 -9.00
C ASP A 160 -4.52 8.77 -8.24
N ILE A 161 -4.62 8.25 -7.00
CA ILE A 161 -3.46 7.90 -6.17
C ILE A 161 -2.79 6.67 -6.76
N ALA A 162 -3.55 5.59 -7.01
CA ALA A 162 -3.04 4.37 -7.61
C ALA A 162 -2.42 4.60 -8.98
N ASP A 163 -3.08 5.36 -9.87
CA ASP A 163 -2.51 5.70 -11.18
C ASP A 163 -1.19 6.48 -11.08
N ALA A 164 -1.05 7.35 -10.06
CA ALA A 164 0.22 8.02 -9.80
C ALA A 164 1.30 7.03 -9.35
N MET A 165 0.96 6.13 -8.43
CA MET A 165 1.90 5.12 -7.91
C MET A 165 2.32 4.10 -8.97
N LEU A 166 1.41 3.65 -9.81
CA LEU A 166 1.70 2.69 -10.88
C LEU A 166 2.37 3.35 -12.09
N GLY A 167 2.37 4.69 -12.15
CA GLY A 167 2.99 5.44 -13.23
C GLY A 167 2.14 5.55 -14.49
N ARG A 168 0.82 5.53 -14.34
CA ARG A 168 -0.21 5.59 -15.39
C ARG A 168 -0.72 7.00 -15.69
N ARG A 169 -0.34 8.00 -14.88
CA ARG A 169 -0.69 9.38 -15.22
C ARG A 169 0.02 9.79 -16.51
N ASP A 170 -0.76 10.26 -17.46
CA ASP A 170 -0.25 10.80 -18.72
C ASP A 170 0.89 11.80 -18.47
N GLN A 171 2.04 11.50 -19.06
CA GLN A 171 3.18 12.41 -19.20
C GLN A 171 2.77 13.74 -19.88
N LEU A 172 1.58 13.81 -20.49
CA LEU A 172 1.00 15.02 -21.07
C LEU A 172 0.73 16.13 -20.03
N ARG A 173 0.47 15.81 -18.76
CA ARG A 173 0.34 16.84 -17.72
C ARG A 173 1.67 17.53 -17.41
N GLU A 174 2.80 16.83 -17.50
CA GLU A 174 4.13 17.41 -17.29
C GLU A 174 4.56 18.36 -18.42
N ARG A 175 4.05 18.15 -19.64
CA ARG A 175 4.29 19.04 -20.78
C ARG A 175 3.58 20.40 -20.66
N ARG A 176 2.55 20.54 -19.82
CA ARG A 176 1.79 21.80 -19.66
C ARG A 176 2.44 22.81 -18.72
N SER A 177 3.38 22.39 -17.87
CA SER A 177 4.17 23.29 -17.01
C SER A 177 5.43 23.79 -17.76
N ARG A 178 5.26 24.42 -18.92
CA ARG A 178 6.32 25.24 -19.53
C ARG A 178 6.44 26.53 -18.71
N GLY A 179 7.48 26.63 -17.87
CA GLY A 179 7.89 27.88 -17.22
C GLY A 179 8.13 27.84 -15.71
N LYS A 180 7.79 26.75 -15.00
CA LYS A 180 8.15 26.59 -13.58
C LYS A 180 9.30 25.60 -13.45
N LEU A 181 10.29 25.91 -12.60
CA LEU A 181 11.44 25.06 -12.31
C LEU A 181 10.98 23.60 -12.13
N ARG A 182 11.55 22.70 -12.93
CA ARG A 182 11.21 21.28 -12.90
C ARG A 182 11.79 20.68 -11.63
N GLY A 183 10.95 20.56 -10.60
CA GLY A 183 11.23 19.65 -9.49
C GLY A 183 11.39 18.21 -9.99
N PRO A 184 11.95 17.32 -9.17
CA PRO A 184 12.23 15.94 -9.58
C PRO A 184 10.95 15.22 -10.04
N VAL A 185 11.07 14.51 -11.17
CA VAL A 185 9.97 13.80 -11.85
C VAL A 185 9.53 12.62 -10.98
N ALA A 186 8.22 12.54 -10.73
CA ALA A 186 7.64 11.44 -9.97
C ALA A 186 7.71 10.16 -10.81
N ARG A 187 8.30 9.08 -10.27
CA ARG A 187 8.39 7.78 -10.95
C ARG A 187 7.41 6.80 -10.29
N GLY A 188 6.54 6.19 -11.08
CA GLY A 188 5.69 5.09 -10.61
C GLY A 188 6.40 3.74 -10.69
N VAL A 189 5.75 2.69 -10.20
CA VAL A 189 6.24 1.30 -10.21
C VAL A 189 6.61 0.86 -11.62
N ALA A 190 5.83 1.22 -12.65
CA ALA A 190 6.14 0.85 -14.03
C ALA A 190 7.46 1.46 -14.55
N GLN A 191 7.78 2.71 -14.18
CA GLN A 191 9.04 3.36 -14.52
C GLN A 191 10.19 2.71 -13.73
N LEU A 192 10.03 2.59 -12.41
CA LEU A 192 11.04 1.99 -11.53
C LEU A 192 11.38 0.55 -11.93
N TRP A 193 10.39 -0.24 -12.35
CA TRP A 193 10.58 -1.59 -12.83
C TRP A 193 11.45 -1.67 -14.09
N ARG A 194 11.34 -0.70 -15.00
CA ARG A 194 12.18 -0.65 -16.21
C ARG A 194 13.60 -0.19 -15.92
N GLU A 195 13.76 0.74 -14.98
CA GLU A 195 15.02 1.48 -14.79
C GLU A 195 15.88 0.93 -13.66
N ARG A 196 15.25 0.36 -12.62
CA ARG A 196 15.88 -0.05 -11.36
C ARG A 196 15.36 -1.41 -10.90
N LYS A 197 15.14 -2.34 -11.85
CA LYS A 197 14.52 -3.65 -11.61
C LYS A 197 15.17 -4.42 -10.45
N SER A 198 16.49 -4.62 -10.50
CA SER A 198 17.21 -5.42 -9.50
C SER A 198 17.06 -4.83 -8.11
N GLU A 199 17.26 -3.51 -7.98
CA GLU A 199 17.11 -2.80 -6.71
C GLU A 199 15.68 -2.87 -6.17
N LEU A 200 14.67 -2.75 -7.05
CA LEU A 200 13.27 -2.83 -6.67
C LEU A 200 12.89 -4.22 -6.14
N VAL A 201 13.52 -5.28 -6.66
CA VAL A 201 13.30 -6.66 -6.20
C VAL A 201 14.04 -6.91 -4.87
N GLU A 202 15.27 -6.43 -4.73
CA GLU A 202 16.10 -6.67 -3.55
C GLU A 202 15.66 -5.86 -2.33
N GLN A 203 15.24 -4.61 -2.54
CA GLN A 203 14.88 -3.67 -1.48
C GLN A 203 13.70 -2.75 -1.88
N PRO A 204 12.51 -3.32 -2.13
CA PRO A 204 11.35 -2.60 -2.67
C PRO A 204 10.93 -1.37 -1.86
N PHE A 205 11.13 -1.40 -0.55
CA PHE A 205 10.75 -0.31 0.35
C PHE A 205 11.78 0.83 0.42
N SER A 206 13.01 0.60 -0.03
CA SER A 206 14.10 1.59 -0.03
C SER A 206 14.13 2.44 -1.30
N VAL A 207 13.42 2.03 -2.36
CA VAL A 207 13.34 2.80 -3.61
C VAL A 207 12.34 3.95 -3.44
N LEU A 208 12.87 5.14 -3.14
CA LEU A 208 12.08 6.36 -2.94
C LEU A 208 12.00 7.21 -4.21
N THR A 209 10.88 7.92 -4.35
CA THR A 209 10.66 8.89 -5.42
C THR A 209 9.69 9.97 -4.95
N PRO A 210 9.73 11.18 -5.52
CA PRO A 210 8.68 12.17 -5.32
C PRO A 210 7.30 11.60 -5.67
N LEU A 211 6.33 11.69 -4.75
CA LEU A 211 5.01 11.11 -4.97
C LEU A 211 4.01 12.13 -5.56
N GLY A 212 3.23 11.71 -6.57
CA GLY A 212 2.17 12.52 -7.20
C GLY A 212 0.80 12.44 -6.50
N GLY A 213 0.73 11.68 -5.41
CA GLY A 213 -0.42 11.29 -4.59
C GLY A 213 0.07 10.28 -3.56
N SER A 214 -0.66 9.99 -2.49
CA SER A 214 -0.24 9.02 -1.47
C SER A 214 -1.47 8.49 -0.72
N PHE A 215 -1.41 7.21 -0.34
CA PHE A 215 -2.39 6.60 0.58
C PHE A 215 -2.06 6.95 2.05
N ASN A 216 -0.95 7.65 2.28
CA ASN A 216 -0.39 8.07 3.57
C ASN A 216 -0.01 6.90 4.48
N LEU A 217 0.39 5.78 3.88
CA LEU A 217 0.81 4.56 4.58
C LEU A 217 2.33 4.50 4.78
N ASP A 218 3.12 5.32 4.09
CA ASP A 218 4.54 5.47 4.39
C ASP A 218 4.76 6.62 5.40
N PRO A 219 5.21 6.35 6.64
CA PRO A 219 5.47 7.40 7.63
C PRO A 219 6.58 8.36 7.21
N ARG A 220 7.48 7.95 6.29
CA ARG A 220 8.52 8.83 5.72
C ARG A 220 7.92 9.96 4.88
N GLY A 221 6.74 9.71 4.31
CA GLY A 221 5.94 10.68 3.56
C GLY A 221 5.16 11.66 4.46
N GLY A 222 5.13 11.42 5.77
CA GLY A 222 4.30 12.16 6.72
C GLY A 222 4.94 13.47 7.17
N TRP A 223 4.25 14.59 6.94
CA TRP A 223 4.60 15.89 7.51
C TRP A 223 4.09 16.00 8.95
N THR A 224 4.98 16.22 9.92
CA THR A 224 4.62 16.18 11.35
C THR A 224 4.80 17.54 12.04
N ALA A 225 4.40 17.65 13.31
CA ALA A 225 4.58 18.88 14.09
C ALA A 225 6.05 19.28 14.31
N LEU A 226 7.02 18.37 14.10
CA LEU A 226 8.44 18.73 14.07
C LEU A 226 8.77 19.68 12.91
N ASP A 227 7.92 19.69 11.88
CA ASP A 227 8.04 20.52 10.68
C ASP A 227 7.11 21.76 10.75
N ALA A 228 6.60 22.10 11.94
CA ALA A 228 5.71 23.24 12.14
C ALA A 228 6.40 24.55 11.72
N GLY A 229 5.79 25.28 10.77
CA GLY A 229 6.36 26.48 10.16
C GLY A 229 6.95 26.28 8.77
N TYR A 230 7.02 25.04 8.28
CA TYR A 230 7.53 24.73 6.95
C TYR A 230 6.53 23.86 6.18
N SER A 231 5.96 24.35 5.07
CA SER A 231 5.00 23.61 4.26
C SER A 231 5.65 23.16 2.94
N PRO A 232 5.80 21.85 2.68
CA PRO A 232 6.37 21.37 1.42
C PRO A 232 5.65 21.93 0.18
N ASN A 233 4.33 22.11 0.27
CA ASN A 233 3.54 22.67 -0.83
C ASN A 233 3.89 24.15 -1.09
N ASP A 234 4.01 24.96 -0.03
CA ASP A 234 4.29 26.39 -0.13
C ASP A 234 5.72 26.65 -0.61
N HIS A 235 6.64 25.71 -0.33
CA HIS A 235 8.03 25.74 -0.80
C HIS A 235 8.27 24.92 -2.07
N HIS A 236 7.23 24.33 -2.68
CA HIS A 236 7.32 23.49 -3.89
C HIS A 236 8.27 22.28 -3.75
N HIS A 237 8.51 21.82 -2.53
CA HIS A 237 9.29 20.62 -2.25
C HIS A 237 8.35 19.40 -2.27
N ARG A 238 8.80 18.33 -2.91
CA ARG A 238 8.06 17.07 -2.95
C ARG A 238 8.55 16.17 -1.85
N VAL A 239 7.61 15.54 -1.15
CA VAL A 239 7.94 14.50 -0.18
C VAL A 239 8.22 13.21 -0.92
N GLU A 240 9.33 12.56 -0.57
CA GLU A 240 9.70 11.27 -1.12
C GLU A 240 9.01 10.13 -0.35
N GLY A 241 8.64 9.08 -1.07
CA GLY A 241 8.13 7.85 -0.49
C GLY A 241 8.25 6.70 -1.47
N SER A 242 7.98 5.48 -1.01
CA SER A 242 7.99 4.30 -1.89
C SER A 242 6.61 4.05 -2.49
N PRO A 243 6.43 4.13 -3.82
CA PRO A 243 5.15 3.83 -4.45
C PRO A 243 4.77 2.35 -4.31
N VAL A 244 5.78 1.46 -4.22
CA VAL A 244 5.59 0.03 -3.95
C VAL A 244 5.02 -0.16 -2.54
N LEU A 245 5.62 0.48 -1.54
CA LEU A 245 5.14 0.42 -0.16
C LEU A 245 3.70 0.90 -0.06
N GLU A 246 3.38 2.07 -0.62
CA GLU A 246 2.03 2.66 -0.52
C GLU A 246 0.95 1.75 -1.12
N VAL A 247 1.18 1.20 -2.32
CA VAL A 247 0.20 0.32 -2.98
C VAL A 247 0.07 -1.02 -2.27
N LEU A 248 1.18 -1.65 -1.88
CA LEU A 248 1.14 -2.95 -1.22
C LEU A 248 0.64 -2.84 0.23
N ALA A 249 0.91 -1.74 0.93
CA ALA A 249 0.33 -1.51 2.25
C ALA A 249 -1.19 -1.38 2.17
N ALA A 250 -1.70 -0.68 1.15
CA ALA A 250 -3.14 -0.61 0.89
C ALA A 250 -3.74 -1.98 0.54
N TRP A 251 -3.01 -2.81 -0.21
CA TRP A 251 -3.40 -4.20 -0.48
C TRP A 251 -3.42 -5.04 0.80
N GLY A 252 -2.36 -5.02 1.61
CA GLY A 252 -2.30 -5.77 2.85
C GLY A 252 -3.45 -5.43 3.81
N LEU A 253 -3.81 -4.15 3.91
CA LEU A 253 -4.92 -3.69 4.74
C LEU A 253 -6.32 -4.14 4.26
N GLU A 254 -6.46 -4.60 3.02
CA GLU A 254 -7.74 -5.13 2.54
C GLU A 254 -8.24 -6.27 3.44
N HIS A 255 -7.33 -7.16 3.83
CA HIS A 255 -7.65 -8.34 4.63
C HIS A 255 -7.02 -8.34 6.02
N ALA A 256 -5.96 -7.55 6.26
CA ALA A 256 -5.33 -7.40 7.57
C ALA A 256 -6.22 -6.64 8.56
N ARG A 257 -6.22 -7.06 9.82
CA ARG A 257 -6.99 -6.41 10.89
C ARG A 257 -6.07 -6.00 12.04
N PRO A 258 -5.32 -4.89 11.90
CA PRO A 258 -4.61 -4.32 13.04
C PRO A 258 -5.61 -3.87 14.12
N ASP A 259 -5.18 -3.91 15.38
CA ASP A 259 -6.04 -3.62 16.53
C ASP A 259 -6.10 -2.12 16.82
N GLU A 260 -7.27 -1.50 16.68
CA GLU A 260 -7.51 -0.12 17.09
C GLU A 260 -7.99 -0.05 18.54
N PHE A 261 -7.04 0.02 19.46
CA PHE A 261 -7.31 0.00 20.91
C PHE A 261 -7.61 1.37 21.51
N GLY A 262 -7.74 2.41 20.69
CA GLY A 262 -8.11 3.76 21.13
C GLY A 262 -8.12 4.76 19.99
N THR A 263 -8.55 6.00 20.29
CA THR A 263 -8.68 7.05 19.27
C THR A 263 -7.35 7.26 18.52
N ARG A 264 -7.32 6.85 17.25
CA ARG A 264 -6.14 6.96 16.36
C ARG A 264 -4.91 6.23 16.90
N ARG A 265 -5.08 5.22 17.73
CA ARG A 265 -4.01 4.36 18.22
C ARG A 265 -4.20 2.98 17.63
N VAL A 266 -3.15 2.48 16.99
CA VAL A 266 -3.18 1.23 16.25
C VAL A 266 -2.06 0.36 16.76
N LEU A 267 -2.37 -0.91 17.00
CA LEU A 267 -1.42 -1.97 17.33
C LEU A 267 -1.34 -2.94 16.16
N TYR A 268 -0.13 -3.40 15.86
CA TYR A 268 0.12 -4.52 14.97
C TYR A 268 1.20 -5.43 15.54
N ALA A 269 1.25 -6.67 15.08
CA ALA A 269 2.29 -7.61 15.44
C ALA A 269 3.06 -8.11 14.22
N ALA A 270 4.37 -8.22 14.37
CA ALA A 270 5.21 -9.02 13.50
C ALA A 270 5.33 -10.41 14.12
N TRP A 271 4.93 -11.46 13.40
CA TRP A 271 5.05 -12.85 13.82
C TRP A 271 6.30 -13.51 13.23
N GLN A 272 6.83 -14.52 13.92
CA GLN A 272 7.96 -15.31 13.44
C GLN A 272 7.48 -16.54 12.69
N GLY A 273 8.23 -16.94 11.66
CA GLY A 273 7.93 -18.13 10.84
C GLY A 273 6.90 -17.86 9.74
N THR A 274 6.91 -18.68 8.69
CA THR A 274 6.03 -18.50 7.52
C THR A 274 4.65 -19.09 7.77
N MET A 275 3.60 -18.38 7.36
CA MET A 275 2.22 -18.86 7.42
C MET A 275 1.41 -18.38 6.21
N PRO A 276 0.35 -19.10 5.82
CA PRO A 276 -0.52 -18.69 4.71
C PRO A 276 -1.26 -17.38 5.01
N PRO A 277 -1.75 -16.67 3.98
CA PRO A 277 -2.44 -15.37 4.14
C PRO A 277 -3.55 -15.41 5.19
N ILE A 278 -4.35 -16.48 5.23
CA ILE A 278 -5.47 -16.60 6.17
C ILE A 278 -5.05 -16.50 7.64
N LEU A 279 -3.88 -17.06 8.01
CA LEU A 279 -3.34 -16.97 9.37
C LEU A 279 -2.65 -15.62 9.59
N ALA A 280 -1.92 -15.12 8.59
CA ALA A 280 -1.24 -13.82 8.64
C ALA A 280 -2.22 -12.66 8.92
N ARG A 281 -3.40 -12.69 8.31
CA ARG A 281 -4.49 -11.71 8.52
C ARG A 281 -4.92 -11.61 9.98
N ALA A 282 -4.87 -12.72 10.73
CA ALA A 282 -5.18 -12.75 12.16
C ALA A 282 -3.95 -12.44 13.01
N ALA A 283 -2.77 -12.95 12.64
CA ALA A 283 -1.51 -12.75 13.37
C ALA A 283 -1.16 -11.25 13.51
N ILE A 284 -1.41 -10.45 12.47
CA ILE A 284 -1.15 -9.00 12.48
C ILE A 284 -1.89 -8.24 13.59
N SER A 285 -3.01 -8.77 14.11
CA SER A 285 -3.76 -8.16 15.21
C SER A 285 -3.02 -8.22 16.55
N GLY A 286 -1.99 -9.07 16.65
CA GLY A 286 -1.27 -9.34 17.89
C GLY A 286 -2.04 -10.17 18.91
N LYS A 287 -3.25 -10.67 18.60
CA LYS A 287 -4.10 -11.41 19.54
C LYS A 287 -3.83 -12.93 19.58
N LEU A 288 -2.91 -13.42 18.75
CA LEU A 288 -2.53 -14.84 18.73
C LEU A 288 -1.36 -15.06 19.70
N ASP A 289 -1.66 -15.24 20.99
CA ASP A 289 -0.63 -15.33 22.05
C ASP A 289 0.30 -16.55 21.91
N THR A 290 -0.10 -17.57 21.16
CA THR A 290 0.71 -18.78 20.93
C THR A 290 1.81 -18.60 19.88
N LEU A 291 1.81 -17.48 19.14
CA LEU A 291 2.82 -17.21 18.12
C LEU A 291 3.97 -16.40 18.73
N PRO A 292 5.24 -16.77 18.47
CA PRO A 292 6.35 -15.87 18.71
C PRO A 292 6.14 -14.58 17.92
N GLN A 293 5.95 -13.46 18.61
CA GLN A 293 5.59 -12.20 17.99
C GLN A 293 6.14 -11.00 18.75
N ARG A 294 6.40 -9.92 18.01
CA ARG A 294 6.73 -8.60 18.55
C ARG A 294 5.57 -7.65 18.26
N ARG A 295 5.12 -6.94 19.28
CA ARG A 295 3.99 -6.00 19.18
C ARG A 295 4.50 -4.58 19.04
N PHE A 296 3.82 -3.81 18.20
CA PHE A 296 4.17 -2.43 17.91
C PHE A 296 2.91 -1.59 17.92
N SER A 297 3.00 -0.37 18.43
CA SER A 297 1.91 0.58 18.34
C SER A 297 2.34 1.92 17.75
N PHE A 298 1.45 2.50 16.95
CA PHE A 298 1.63 3.80 16.33
C PHE A 298 0.38 4.66 16.48
N LYS A 299 0.51 5.94 16.14
CA LYS A 299 -0.60 6.90 16.17
C LYS A 299 -0.88 7.42 14.77
N LEU A 300 -2.16 7.61 14.45
CA LEU A 300 -2.54 8.39 13.28
C LEU A 300 -2.49 9.89 13.65
N LYS A 301 -1.61 10.64 12.99
CA LYS A 301 -1.53 12.10 13.12
C LYS A 301 -2.28 12.78 11.98
N MET A 302 -2.56 14.08 12.14
CA MET A 302 -3.17 14.89 11.10
C MET A 302 -2.10 15.72 10.38
N THR A 303 -2.14 15.74 9.06
CA THR A 303 -1.45 16.70 8.19
C THR A 303 -2.50 17.41 7.32
N GLY A 304 -2.83 18.64 7.70
CA GLY A 304 -4.02 19.32 7.21
C GLY A 304 -5.28 18.47 7.44
N LYS A 305 -6.00 18.13 6.36
CA LYS A 305 -7.21 17.29 6.42
C LYS A 305 -6.95 15.78 6.35
N ASN A 306 -5.69 15.38 6.16
CA ASN A 306 -5.33 13.98 5.96
C ASN A 306 -4.85 13.35 7.26
N LYS A 307 -5.10 12.06 7.42
CA LYS A 307 -4.42 11.26 8.43
C LYS A 307 -3.10 10.74 7.82
N ILE A 308 -2.08 10.61 8.64
CA ILE A 308 -0.81 9.97 8.30
C ILE A 308 -0.47 8.94 9.37
N VAL A 309 0.16 7.85 8.96
CA VAL A 309 0.80 6.93 9.90
C VAL A 309 2.08 7.57 10.46
N THR A 310 2.43 7.25 11.70
CA THR A 310 3.74 7.58 12.27
C THR A 310 4.59 6.33 12.37
N PHE A 311 5.90 6.49 12.57
CA PHE A 311 6.71 5.39 13.07
C PHE A 311 6.11 4.84 14.37
N ALA A 312 6.17 3.53 14.50
CA ALA A 312 5.68 2.79 15.63
C ALA A 312 6.72 2.77 16.76
N ARG A 313 6.25 2.35 17.93
CA ARG A 313 7.08 1.97 19.07
C ARG A 313 6.83 0.51 19.35
N GLU A 314 7.90 -0.22 19.63
CA GLU A 314 7.79 -1.57 20.13
C GLU A 314 7.19 -1.55 21.54
N GLU A 315 6.20 -2.41 21.78
CA GLU A 315 5.65 -2.62 23.10
C GLU A 315 6.56 -3.60 23.84
N THR A 316 7.16 -3.14 24.93
CA THR A 316 7.77 -4.05 25.90
C THR A 316 6.64 -4.85 26.54
N GLN A 317 6.72 -6.18 26.47
CA GLN A 317 5.82 -7.03 27.25
C GLN A 317 5.92 -6.59 28.74
N PRO A 318 4.79 -6.35 29.42
CA PRO A 318 4.81 -6.18 30.86
C PRO A 318 5.28 -7.45 31.57
#